data_AF-A0A3Q7I1J0-F1
#
_entry.id   AF-A0A3Q7I1J0-F1
#
_cell.length_a   1.000
_cell.length_b   1.000
_cell.length_c   1.000
_cell.angle_alpha   90.00
_cell.angle_beta   90.00
_cell.angle_gamma   90.00
#
_symmetry.space_group_name_H-M   'P 1'
#
loop_
_entity.id
_entity.type
_entity.pdbx_description
1 polymer ?
#
loop_
_entity_poly.entity_id
_entity_poly.type
_entity_poly.pdbx_seq_one_letter_code
_entity_poly.pdbx_strand_id
1 'polypeptide(L)'
;MREVDLQHSAIWIASIYLMLLMHFLENKVAVDLTRSEFVEAQEALVQMRSWYFRFPTILQACECVIEMLRGQYAHCVGCYDEANYHFLEASRLSENKSMQAMCFVYAAISYICMGDAESSAKALDLIGPVLGVMDSFTGVREKTSVLLAHGFLLMRQQNLQEASFFEGVNQPFHRLLANDHPVHHLWEDRNRQIGKEILIAYVESQERATERKSGDLWGD
;
A
#
# COMPACT_ATOMS: atom_id res chain seq x y z
N MET A 1 11.65 -19.30 25.12
CA MET A 1 10.80 -18.49 26.02
C MET A 1 9.62 -17.97 25.23
N ARG A 2 8.50 -18.67 25.26
CA ARG A 2 7.21 -18.28 24.68
C ARG A 2 6.47 -17.35 25.63
N GLU A 3 5.38 -16.75 25.19
CA GLU A 3 4.56 -15.86 26.03
C GLU A 3 4.15 -16.49 27.37
N VAL A 4 3.74 -17.76 27.35
CA VAL A 4 3.36 -18.53 28.55
C VAL A 4 4.48 -18.68 29.58
N ASP A 5 5.73 -18.46 29.18
CA ASP A 5 6.90 -18.55 30.04
C ASP A 5 7.19 -17.20 30.76
N LEU A 6 6.45 -16.13 30.44
CA LEU A 6 6.65 -14.81 31.05
C LEU A 6 6.03 -14.76 32.45
N GLN A 7 6.79 -14.26 33.42
CA GLN A 7 6.23 -13.87 34.71
C GLN A 7 5.25 -12.71 34.53
N HIS A 8 4.16 -12.71 35.31
CA HIS A 8 3.14 -11.67 35.22
C HIS A 8 3.71 -10.25 35.38
N SER A 9 4.70 -10.08 36.26
CA SER A 9 5.42 -8.81 36.47
C SER A 9 6.25 -8.35 35.25
N ALA A 10 6.68 -9.27 34.39
CA ALA A 10 7.49 -8.99 33.21
C ALA A 10 6.66 -8.67 31.96
N ILE A 11 5.35 -8.97 31.96
CA ILE A 11 4.47 -8.80 30.79
C ILE A 11 4.50 -7.34 30.30
N TRP A 12 4.29 -6.37 31.19
CA TRP A 12 4.23 -4.95 30.82
C TRP A 12 5.50 -4.45 30.13
N ILE A 13 6.65 -4.81 30.68
CA ILE A 13 7.95 -4.41 30.12
C ILE A 13 8.17 -5.11 28.78
N ALA A 14 7.89 -6.41 28.70
CA ALA A 14 7.98 -7.17 27.45
C ALA A 14 7.06 -6.58 26.36
N SER A 15 5.83 -6.20 26.70
CA SER A 15 4.88 -5.60 25.77
C SER A 15 5.41 -4.31 25.15
N ILE A 16 6.00 -3.41 25.96
CA ILE A 16 6.56 -2.15 25.43
C ILE A 16 7.72 -2.44 24.48
N TYR A 17 8.65 -3.32 24.88
CA TYR A 17 9.80 -3.66 24.03
C TYR A 17 9.40 -4.36 22.75
N LEU A 18 8.47 -5.31 22.82
CA LEU A 18 7.98 -6.04 21.65
C LEU A 18 7.24 -5.09 20.70
N MET A 19 6.40 -4.19 21.19
CA MET A 19 5.73 -3.18 20.35
C MET A 19 6.73 -2.24 19.67
N LEU A 20 7.77 -1.77 20.39
CA LEU A 20 8.83 -0.96 19.79
C LEU A 20 9.61 -1.72 18.72
N LEU A 21 9.92 -3.00 18.95
CA LEU A 21 10.56 -3.86 17.98
C LEU A 21 9.70 -4.05 16.73
N MET A 22 8.39 -4.24 16.88
CA MET A 22 7.46 -4.36 15.75
C MET A 22 7.42 -3.07 14.91
N HIS A 23 7.38 -1.88 15.54
CA HIS A 23 7.47 -0.62 14.81
C HIS A 23 8.82 -0.41 14.12
N PHE A 24 9.92 -0.85 14.73
CA PHE A 24 11.24 -0.80 14.09
C PHE A 24 11.28 -1.68 12.84
N LEU A 25 10.76 -2.91 12.94
CA LEU A 25 10.70 -3.84 11.81
C LEU A 25 9.74 -3.35 10.71
N GLU A 26 8.59 -2.77 11.07
CA GLU A 26 7.69 -2.13 10.11
C GLU A 26 8.40 -1.05 9.30
N ASN A 27 9.14 -0.17 9.97
CA ASN A 27 9.91 0.89 9.30
C ASN A 27 11.04 0.31 8.44
N LYS A 28 11.69 -0.75 8.89
CA LYS A 28 12.72 -1.44 8.10
C LYS A 28 12.12 -2.01 6.81
N VAL A 29 11.02 -2.77 6.89
CA VAL A 29 10.30 -3.28 5.72
C VAL A 29 9.92 -2.13 4.79
N ALA A 30 9.40 -1.04 5.33
CA ALA A 30 9.04 0.14 4.55
C ALA A 30 10.24 0.66 3.73
N VAL A 31 11.38 0.92 4.37
CA VAL A 31 12.59 1.46 3.74
C VAL A 31 13.21 0.48 2.75
N ASP A 32 13.29 -0.80 3.11
CA ASP A 32 13.90 -1.82 2.25
C ASP A 32 13.06 -1.99 0.97
N LEU A 33 11.73 -1.96 1.08
CA LEU A 33 10.84 -1.95 -0.10
C LEU A 33 11.04 -0.71 -0.99
N THR A 34 11.21 0.49 -0.42
CA THR A 34 11.44 1.70 -1.24
C THR A 34 12.76 1.68 -1.99
N ARG A 35 13.74 0.93 -1.47
CA ARG A 35 15.06 0.74 -2.08
C ARG A 35 15.12 -0.47 -2.99
N SER A 36 14.01 -1.18 -3.17
CA SER A 36 13.93 -2.46 -3.88
C SER A 36 14.86 -3.53 -3.29
N GLU A 37 15.19 -3.43 -2.00
CA GLU A 37 15.96 -4.39 -1.20
C GLU A 37 15.00 -5.49 -0.71
N PHE A 38 14.48 -6.29 -1.66
CA PHE A 38 13.39 -7.24 -1.39
C PHE A 38 13.79 -8.39 -0.46
N VAL A 39 15.05 -8.82 -0.47
CA VAL A 39 15.53 -9.89 0.40
C VAL A 39 15.50 -9.41 1.86
N GLU A 40 16.01 -8.21 2.10
CA GLU A 40 16.06 -7.56 3.40
C GLU A 40 14.66 -7.28 3.95
N ALA A 41 13.75 -6.81 3.08
CA ALA A 41 12.34 -6.63 3.43
C ALA A 41 11.66 -7.96 3.83
N GLN A 42 11.91 -9.03 3.08
CA GLN A 42 11.38 -10.36 3.38
C GLN A 42 11.92 -10.89 4.71
N GLU A 43 13.22 -10.75 4.97
CA GLU A 43 13.83 -11.16 6.23
C GLU A 43 13.22 -10.44 7.43
N ALA A 44 12.99 -9.12 7.31
CA ALA A 44 12.33 -8.35 8.36
C ALA A 44 10.87 -8.83 8.59
N LEU A 45 10.13 -9.16 7.52
CA LEU A 45 8.78 -9.74 7.64
C LEU A 45 8.77 -11.11 8.31
N VAL A 46 9.73 -11.98 7.98
CA VAL A 46 9.90 -13.28 8.65
C VAL A 46 10.17 -13.10 10.13
N GLN A 47 11.01 -12.13 10.50
CA GLN A 47 11.27 -11.79 11.90
C GLN A 47 10.00 -11.30 12.61
N MET A 48 9.24 -10.39 12.00
CA MET A 48 7.96 -9.90 12.55
C MET A 48 7.00 -11.06 12.83
N ARG A 49 6.82 -11.96 11.87
CA ARG A 49 5.96 -13.14 12.03
C ARG A 49 6.46 -14.08 13.13
N SER A 50 7.77 -14.30 13.21
CA SER A 50 8.38 -15.12 14.27
C SER A 50 8.09 -14.54 15.67
N TRP A 51 8.19 -13.22 15.83
CA TRP A 51 7.84 -12.57 17.11
C TRP A 51 6.36 -12.66 17.41
N TYR A 52 5.49 -12.41 16.43
CA TYR A 52 4.04 -12.55 16.58
C TYR A 52 3.64 -13.97 16.99
N PHE A 53 4.15 -15.01 16.32
CA PHE A 53 3.87 -16.40 16.71
C PHE A 53 4.32 -16.75 18.12
N ARG A 54 5.34 -16.07 18.63
CA ARG A 54 5.91 -16.31 19.96
C ARG A 54 5.16 -15.56 21.07
N PHE A 55 4.57 -14.40 20.74
CA PHE A 55 3.85 -13.50 21.65
C PHE A 55 2.52 -12.99 21.07
N PRO A 56 1.61 -13.88 20.66
CA PRO A 56 0.44 -13.51 19.87
C PRO A 56 -0.57 -12.64 20.63
N THR A 57 -0.72 -12.80 21.95
CA THR A 57 -1.68 -11.98 22.71
C THR A 57 -1.11 -10.60 22.99
N ILE A 58 0.19 -10.50 23.31
CA ILE A 58 0.87 -9.21 23.47
C ILE A 58 0.90 -8.42 22.15
N LEU A 59 1.16 -9.10 21.03
CA LEU A 59 1.33 -8.49 19.71
C LEU A 59 0.07 -8.54 18.84
N GLN A 60 -1.10 -8.82 19.41
CA GLN A 60 -2.36 -8.96 18.67
C GLN A 60 -2.65 -7.73 17.79
N ALA A 61 -2.39 -6.53 18.31
CA ALA A 61 -2.60 -5.27 17.59
C ALA A 61 -1.69 -5.11 16.34
N CYS A 62 -0.61 -5.88 16.24
CA CYS A 62 0.31 -5.85 15.10
C CYS A 62 -0.11 -6.74 13.94
N GLU A 63 -1.10 -7.64 14.12
CA GLU A 63 -1.46 -8.63 13.10
C GLU A 63 -1.89 -7.96 11.79
N CYS A 64 -2.74 -6.93 11.87
CA CYS A 64 -3.17 -6.17 10.69
C CYS A 64 -2.01 -5.46 9.99
N VAL A 65 -1.02 -4.96 10.74
CA VAL A 65 0.19 -4.33 10.19
C VAL A 65 1.05 -5.36 9.47
N ILE A 66 1.25 -6.55 10.06
CA ILE A 66 2.00 -7.64 9.44
C ILE A 66 1.35 -8.04 8.11
N GLU A 67 0.02 -8.25 8.09
CA GLU A 67 -0.69 -8.60 6.86
C GLU A 67 -0.60 -7.47 5.82
N MET A 68 -0.76 -6.20 6.23
CA MET A 68 -0.59 -5.07 5.30
C MET A 68 0.80 -5.06 4.66
N LEU A 69 1.86 -5.23 5.45
CA LEU A 69 3.23 -5.23 4.95
C LEU A 69 3.53 -6.43 4.03
N ARG A 70 2.94 -7.60 4.32
CA ARG A 70 2.99 -8.75 3.40
C ARG A 70 2.33 -8.43 2.07
N GLY A 71 1.21 -7.71 2.10
CA GLY A 71 0.55 -7.22 0.89
C GLY A 71 1.44 -6.27 0.10
N GLN A 72 2.09 -5.32 0.76
CA GLN A 72 3.02 -4.39 0.11
C GLN A 72 4.22 -5.11 -0.50
N TYR A 73 4.81 -6.07 0.22
CA TYR A 73 5.88 -6.89 -0.32
C TYR A 73 5.43 -7.67 -1.56
N ALA A 74 4.30 -8.39 -1.47
CA ALA A 74 3.75 -9.15 -2.58
C ALA A 74 3.45 -8.26 -3.81
N HIS A 75 2.93 -7.05 -3.58
CA HIS A 75 2.70 -6.07 -4.64
C HIS A 75 4.02 -5.68 -5.34
N CYS A 76 5.06 -5.32 -4.58
CA CYS A 76 6.34 -4.90 -5.14
C CYS A 76 7.04 -6.00 -5.96
N VAL A 77 6.81 -7.28 -5.65
CA VAL A 77 7.36 -8.40 -6.44
C VAL A 77 6.41 -8.87 -7.56
N GLY A 78 5.29 -8.18 -7.79
CA GLY A 78 4.33 -8.46 -8.87
C GLY A 78 3.32 -9.58 -8.58
N CYS A 79 3.26 -10.08 -7.34
CA CYS A 79 2.28 -11.08 -6.90
C CYS A 79 0.98 -10.39 -6.47
N TYR A 80 0.22 -9.86 -7.44
CA TYR A 80 -0.94 -9.00 -7.16
C TYR A 80 -2.12 -9.74 -6.49
N ASP A 81 -2.34 -11.01 -6.80
CA ASP A 81 -3.40 -11.82 -6.16
C ASP A 81 -3.11 -12.01 -4.66
N GLU A 82 -1.88 -12.39 -4.31
CA GLU A 82 -1.41 -12.49 -2.93
C GLU A 82 -1.42 -11.13 -2.23
N ALA A 83 -1.04 -10.06 -2.93
CA ALA A 83 -1.10 -8.71 -2.38
C ALA A 83 -2.53 -8.33 -1.98
N ASN A 84 -3.48 -8.55 -2.87
CA ASN A 84 -4.90 -8.30 -2.63
C ASN A 84 -5.45 -9.10 -1.46
N TYR A 85 -5.13 -10.40 -1.39
CA TYR A 85 -5.50 -11.24 -0.24
C TYR A 85 -5.02 -10.63 1.08
N HIS A 86 -3.74 -10.26 1.15
CA HIS A 86 -3.14 -9.70 2.36
C HIS A 86 -3.70 -8.33 2.75
N PHE A 87 -3.96 -7.45 1.79
CA PHE A 87 -4.59 -6.16 2.07
C PHE A 87 -6.02 -6.31 2.59
N LEU A 88 -6.81 -7.19 2.00
CA LEU A 88 -8.19 -7.41 2.45
C LEU A 88 -8.23 -8.06 3.84
N GLU A 89 -7.30 -8.98 4.13
CA GLU A 89 -7.18 -9.58 5.46
C GLU A 89 -6.71 -8.56 6.50
N ALA A 90 -5.74 -7.70 6.17
CA ALA A 90 -5.32 -6.60 7.05
C ALA A 90 -6.47 -5.63 7.38
N SER A 91 -7.31 -5.31 6.38
CA SER A 91 -8.52 -4.50 6.58
C SER A 91 -9.50 -5.19 7.53
N ARG A 92 -9.74 -6.49 7.35
CA ARG A 92 -10.63 -7.30 8.20
C ARG A 92 -10.17 -7.36 9.67
N LEU A 93 -8.87 -7.42 9.89
CA LEU A 93 -8.25 -7.48 11.22
C LEU A 93 -8.15 -6.12 11.92
N SER A 94 -8.29 -5.01 11.19
CA SER A 94 -8.17 -3.67 11.72
C SER A 94 -9.52 -3.12 12.19
N GLU A 95 -9.55 -2.52 13.38
CA GLU A 95 -10.68 -1.68 13.84
C GLU A 95 -10.51 -0.20 13.45
N ASN A 96 -9.32 0.17 12.97
CA ASN A 96 -9.01 1.54 12.56
C ASN A 96 -9.50 1.78 11.11
N LYS A 97 -10.46 2.69 10.96
CA LYS A 97 -11.07 3.06 9.66
C LYS A 97 -10.06 3.63 8.65
N SER A 98 -9.06 4.38 9.10
CA SER A 98 -8.00 4.90 8.21
C SER A 98 -7.14 3.75 7.68
N MET A 99 -6.78 2.78 8.53
CA MET A 99 -6.05 1.59 8.09
C MET A 99 -6.88 0.75 7.10
N GLN A 100 -8.17 0.53 7.39
CA GLN A 100 -9.08 -0.15 6.48
C GLN A 100 -9.15 0.53 5.11
N ALA A 101 -9.33 1.86 5.09
CA ALA A 101 -9.35 2.66 3.88
C ALA A 101 -8.05 2.51 3.08
N MET A 102 -6.89 2.62 3.74
CA MET A 102 -5.60 2.45 3.08
C MET A 102 -5.41 1.04 2.51
N CYS A 103 -5.84 0.00 3.22
CA CYS A 103 -5.81 -1.37 2.71
C CYS A 103 -6.66 -1.53 1.44
N PHE A 104 -7.85 -0.93 1.39
CA PHE A 104 -8.67 -0.92 0.18
C PHE A 104 -8.03 -0.15 -0.96
N VAL A 105 -7.36 0.97 -0.68
CA VAL A 105 -6.59 1.71 -1.68
C VAL A 105 -5.46 0.86 -2.24
N TYR A 106 -4.66 0.21 -1.39
CA TYR A 106 -3.55 -0.64 -1.85
C TYR A 106 -4.03 -1.88 -2.63
N ALA A 107 -5.13 -2.49 -2.22
CA ALA A 107 -5.76 -3.57 -2.98
C ALA A 107 -6.25 -3.08 -4.35
N ALA A 108 -6.94 -1.95 -4.39
CA ALA A 108 -7.41 -1.39 -5.65
C ALA A 108 -6.25 -1.05 -6.61
N ILE A 109 -5.14 -0.51 -6.10
CA ILE A 109 -3.92 -0.30 -6.88
C ILE A 109 -3.39 -1.62 -7.44
N SER A 110 -3.37 -2.68 -6.64
CA SER A 110 -2.91 -4.00 -7.10
C SER A 110 -3.81 -4.56 -8.20
N TYR A 111 -5.14 -4.44 -8.06
CA TYR A 111 -6.08 -4.80 -9.14
C TYR A 111 -5.91 -3.94 -10.40
N ILE A 112 -5.64 -2.64 -10.26
CA ILE A 112 -5.33 -1.75 -11.39
C ILE A 112 -4.09 -2.25 -12.15
N CYS A 113 -3.06 -2.70 -11.43
CA CYS A 113 -1.83 -3.25 -12.02
C CYS A 113 -2.05 -4.56 -12.79
N MET A 114 -3.04 -5.38 -12.40
CA MET A 114 -3.41 -6.60 -13.16
C MET A 114 -3.97 -6.24 -14.54
N GLY A 115 -4.70 -5.13 -14.64
CA GLY A 115 -5.01 -4.47 -15.89
C GLY A 115 -6.15 -5.06 -16.74
N ASP A 116 -6.74 -6.18 -16.35
CA ASP A 116 -7.94 -6.71 -17.01
C ASP A 116 -9.22 -5.97 -16.55
N ALA A 117 -10.32 -6.19 -17.29
CA ALA A 117 -11.59 -5.51 -17.04
C ALA A 117 -12.24 -5.96 -15.71
N GLU A 118 -12.09 -7.22 -15.32
CA GLU A 118 -12.63 -7.75 -14.06
C GLU A 118 -11.91 -7.14 -12.87
N SER A 119 -10.58 -7.07 -12.91
CA SER A 119 -9.76 -6.42 -11.88
C SER A 119 -10.06 -4.93 -11.80
N SER A 120 -10.28 -4.25 -12.94
CA SER A 120 -10.68 -2.84 -12.94
C SER A 120 -12.04 -2.62 -12.25
N ALA A 121 -13.00 -3.52 -12.42
CA ALA A 121 -14.28 -3.47 -11.70
C ALA A 121 -14.09 -3.68 -10.20
N LYS A 122 -13.28 -4.66 -9.79
CA LYS A 122 -12.93 -4.89 -8.37
C LYS A 122 -12.24 -3.67 -7.74
N ALA A 123 -11.35 -3.01 -8.47
CA ALA A 123 -10.72 -1.76 -8.01
C ALA A 123 -11.74 -0.64 -7.79
N LEU A 124 -12.74 -0.51 -8.67
CA LEU A 124 -13.81 0.47 -8.53
C LEU A 124 -14.65 0.21 -7.26
N ASP A 125 -15.04 -1.05 -7.04
CA ASP A 125 -15.83 -1.45 -5.88
C ASP A 125 -15.12 -1.18 -4.55
N LEU A 126 -13.78 -1.26 -4.54
CA LEU A 126 -12.96 -0.96 -3.36
C LEU A 126 -12.74 0.55 -3.15
N ILE A 127 -12.50 1.32 -4.21
CA ILE A 127 -12.21 2.76 -4.10
C ILE A 127 -13.49 3.58 -3.85
N GLY A 128 -14.61 3.21 -4.47
CA GLY A 128 -15.87 3.97 -4.43
C GLY A 128 -16.33 4.33 -3.00
N PRO A 129 -16.45 3.35 -2.08
CA PRO A 129 -16.81 3.62 -0.68
C PRO A 129 -15.80 4.52 0.04
N VAL A 130 -14.51 4.40 -0.27
CA VAL A 130 -13.44 5.18 0.35
C VAL A 130 -13.48 6.64 -0.11
N LEU A 131 -13.74 6.88 -1.40
CA LEU A 131 -14.01 8.23 -1.93
C LEU A 131 -15.20 8.88 -1.25
N GLY A 132 -16.29 8.14 -1.06
CA GLY A 132 -17.52 8.64 -0.44
C GLY A 132 -17.34 9.14 1.00
N VAL A 133 -16.30 8.69 1.69
CA VAL A 133 -15.96 9.13 3.06
C VAL A 133 -14.65 9.92 3.13
N MET A 134 -14.06 10.29 2.00
CA MET A 134 -12.72 10.91 1.94
C MET A 134 -12.61 12.19 2.76
N ASP A 135 -13.67 13.00 2.81
CA ASP A 135 -13.69 14.26 3.59
C ASP A 135 -13.58 14.03 5.09
N SER A 136 -13.94 12.83 5.58
CA SER A 136 -13.81 12.45 6.98
C SER A 136 -12.36 12.17 7.40
N PHE A 137 -11.44 11.98 6.45
CA PHE A 137 -10.04 11.79 6.77
C PHE A 137 -9.40 13.10 7.22
N THR A 138 -8.70 13.05 8.35
CA THR A 138 -7.87 14.16 8.85
C THR A 138 -6.46 14.13 8.23
N GLY A 139 -5.99 12.96 7.79
CA GLY A 139 -4.68 12.79 7.19
C GLY A 139 -4.64 13.11 5.70
N VAL A 140 -3.63 13.87 5.28
CA VAL A 140 -3.35 14.19 3.87
C VAL A 140 -3.01 12.91 3.10
N ARG A 141 -2.31 11.97 3.74
CA ARG A 141 -1.93 10.68 3.17
C ARG A 141 -3.12 9.93 2.56
N GLU A 142 -4.17 9.74 3.35
CA GLU A 142 -5.36 8.98 2.95
C GLU A 142 -6.01 9.66 1.75
N LYS A 143 -6.21 10.97 1.82
CA LYS A 143 -6.81 11.75 0.72
C LYS A 143 -6.01 11.63 -0.56
N THR A 144 -4.70 11.88 -0.51
CA THR A 144 -3.84 11.80 -1.71
C THR A 144 -3.80 10.39 -2.29
N SER A 145 -3.73 9.36 -1.45
CA SER A 145 -3.65 7.96 -1.92
C SER A 145 -4.94 7.52 -2.60
N VAL A 146 -6.10 7.92 -2.07
CA VAL A 146 -7.42 7.64 -2.66
C VAL A 146 -7.58 8.36 -4.00
N LEU A 147 -7.25 9.66 -4.07
CA LEU A 147 -7.32 10.44 -5.29
C LEU A 147 -6.40 9.88 -6.38
N LEU A 148 -5.19 9.48 -6.00
CA LEU A 148 -4.22 8.86 -6.90
C LEU A 148 -4.76 7.54 -7.47
N ALA A 149 -5.24 6.64 -6.63
CA ALA A 149 -5.78 5.35 -7.06
C ALA A 149 -7.01 5.54 -7.97
N HIS A 150 -7.89 6.49 -7.64
CA HIS A 150 -9.05 6.81 -8.46
C HIS A 150 -8.65 7.39 -9.82
N GLY A 151 -7.68 8.30 -9.85
CA GLY A 151 -7.14 8.86 -11.09
C GLY A 151 -6.62 7.76 -12.01
N PHE A 152 -5.80 6.83 -11.50
CA PHE A 152 -5.31 5.70 -12.29
C PHE A 152 -6.45 4.83 -12.85
N LEU A 153 -7.48 4.57 -12.05
CA LEU A 153 -8.63 3.79 -12.50
C LEU A 153 -9.37 4.48 -13.66
N LEU A 154 -9.61 5.79 -13.56
CA LEU A 154 -10.24 6.58 -14.63
C LEU A 154 -9.42 6.55 -15.92
N MET A 155 -8.09 6.62 -15.81
CA MET A 155 -7.19 6.51 -16.96
C MET A 155 -7.30 5.13 -17.63
N ARG A 156 -7.40 4.04 -16.84
CA ARG A 156 -7.61 2.67 -17.37
C ARG A 156 -8.94 2.52 -18.08
N GLN A 157 -9.97 3.23 -17.62
CA GLN A 157 -11.29 3.25 -18.25
C GLN A 157 -11.38 4.18 -19.48
N GLN A 158 -10.25 4.78 -19.92
CA GLN A 158 -10.16 5.76 -21.02
C GLN A 158 -11.02 7.02 -20.81
N ASN A 159 -11.41 7.31 -19.57
CA ASN A 159 -12.11 8.54 -19.20
C ASN A 159 -11.11 9.66 -18.88
N LEU A 160 -10.39 10.12 -19.92
CA LEU A 160 -9.24 11.03 -19.79
C LEU A 160 -9.62 12.44 -19.31
N GLN A 161 -10.87 12.89 -19.54
CA GLN A 161 -11.30 14.22 -19.13
C GLN A 161 -11.41 14.34 -17.60
N GLU A 162 -12.01 13.36 -16.93
CA GLU A 162 -12.10 13.34 -15.47
C GLU A 162 -10.76 13.02 -14.80
N ALA A 163 -9.92 12.18 -15.41
CA ALA A 163 -8.58 11.87 -14.89
C ALA A 163 -7.70 13.13 -14.78
N SER A 164 -7.73 14.01 -15.79
CA SER A 164 -6.94 15.26 -15.82
C SER A 164 -7.37 16.28 -14.75
N PHE A 165 -8.65 16.28 -14.36
CA PHE A 165 -9.16 17.11 -13.28
C PHE A 165 -8.57 16.67 -11.93
N PHE A 166 -8.53 15.37 -11.65
CA PHE A 166 -7.97 14.83 -10.41
C PHE A 166 -6.44 14.96 -10.34
N GLU A 167 -5.74 14.87 -11.47
CA GLU A 167 -4.31 15.17 -11.55
C GLU A 167 -4.02 16.66 -11.20
N GLY A 168 -4.87 17.57 -11.69
CA GLY A 168 -4.82 19.00 -11.34
C GLY A 168 -5.12 19.28 -9.86
N VAL A 169 -6.03 18.52 -9.24
CA VAL A 169 -6.38 18.63 -7.80
C VAL A 169 -5.24 18.11 -6.90
N ASN A 170 -4.37 17.23 -7.39
CA ASN A 170 -3.20 16.75 -6.65
C ASN A 170 -2.00 17.73 -6.63
N GLN A 171 -1.92 18.71 -7.55
CA GLN A 171 -0.82 19.69 -7.58
C GLN A 171 -0.65 20.52 -6.30
N PRO A 172 -1.72 21.04 -5.65
CA PRO A 172 -1.63 21.72 -4.37
C PRO A 172 -1.12 20.81 -3.23
N PHE A 173 -1.51 19.53 -3.23
CA PHE A 173 -1.09 18.58 -2.21
C PHE A 173 0.40 18.21 -2.37
N HIS A 174 0.91 18.07 -3.59
CA HIS A 174 2.35 17.94 -3.83
C HIS A 174 3.16 19.14 -3.31
N ARG A 175 2.61 20.36 -3.32
CA ARG A 175 3.27 21.57 -2.74
C ARG A 175 3.15 21.65 -1.22
N LEU A 176 2.07 21.15 -0.64
CA LEU A 176 1.90 21.06 0.83
C LEU A 176 2.82 20.00 1.45
N LEU A 177 3.00 18.86 0.76
CA LEU A 177 3.88 17.78 1.20
C LEU A 177 5.37 18.18 1.15
N ALA A 178 5.76 19.13 0.30
CA ALA A 178 7.15 19.58 0.15
C ALA A 178 7.64 20.55 1.26
N ASN A 179 6.75 21.02 2.15
CA ASN A 179 7.04 22.11 3.10
C ASN A 179 7.03 21.71 4.59
N ASP A 180 6.82 20.43 4.96
CA ASP A 180 6.78 19.99 6.36
C ASP A 180 8.07 19.29 6.83
N HIS A 181 8.47 19.60 8.06
CA HIS A 181 9.73 19.32 8.79
C HIS A 181 10.20 17.84 8.87
N PRO A 182 11.47 17.56 9.29
CA PRO A 182 12.36 16.54 8.70
C PRO A 182 12.15 15.08 9.15
N VAL A 183 10.98 14.75 9.70
CA VAL A 183 10.64 13.35 10.07
C VAL A 183 9.83 12.65 8.96
N HIS A 184 9.45 13.40 7.92
CA HIS A 184 8.64 12.94 6.77
C HIS A 184 9.44 12.36 5.59
N HIS A 185 10.76 12.55 5.53
CA HIS A 185 11.55 12.24 4.34
C HIS A 185 11.65 10.75 3.98
N LEU A 186 11.65 9.85 4.97
CA LEU A 186 11.69 8.40 4.70
C LEU A 186 10.37 7.84 4.12
N TRP A 187 9.27 8.57 4.31
CA TRP A 187 7.93 8.15 3.88
C TRP A 187 7.50 8.80 2.56
N GLU A 188 7.96 10.01 2.28
CA GLU A 188 7.89 10.60 0.93
C GLU A 188 8.49 9.67 -0.11
N ASP A 189 9.61 9.01 0.19
CA ASP A 189 10.22 8.04 -0.72
C ASP A 189 9.38 6.77 -0.91
N ARG A 190 8.56 6.37 0.08
CA ARG A 190 7.68 5.18 0.02
C ARG A 190 6.51 5.35 -0.94
N ASN A 191 5.82 6.48 -0.84
CA ASN A 191 4.75 6.81 -1.77
C ASN A 191 5.27 7.32 -3.11
N ARG A 192 6.47 7.91 -3.15
CA ARG A 192 7.16 8.28 -4.39
C ARG A 192 7.65 7.04 -5.14
N GLN A 193 8.05 5.97 -4.47
CA GLN A 193 8.47 4.73 -5.15
C GLN A 193 7.28 3.86 -5.58
N ILE A 194 6.25 3.66 -4.75
CA ILE A 194 5.00 3.01 -5.21
C ILE A 194 4.37 3.86 -6.33
N GLY A 195 4.35 5.19 -6.19
CA GLY A 195 3.93 6.11 -7.25
C GLY A 195 4.81 6.04 -8.51
N LYS A 196 6.13 5.86 -8.38
CA LYS A 196 7.06 5.67 -9.51
C LYS A 196 6.89 4.31 -10.17
N GLU A 197 6.71 3.23 -9.41
CA GLU A 197 6.47 1.88 -9.94
C GLU A 197 5.13 1.81 -10.67
N ILE A 198 4.10 2.48 -10.16
CA ILE A 198 2.82 2.65 -10.86
C ILE A 198 2.98 3.54 -12.11
N LEU A 199 3.78 4.62 -12.05
CA LEU A 199 4.07 5.48 -13.20
C LEU A 199 4.88 4.74 -14.27
N ILE A 200 5.85 3.91 -13.88
CA ILE A 200 6.66 3.06 -14.76
C ILE A 200 5.78 1.98 -15.40
N ALA A 201 4.98 1.26 -14.61
CA ALA A 201 4.01 0.29 -15.13
C ALA A 201 2.98 0.94 -16.08
N TYR A 202 2.61 2.19 -15.83
CA TYR A 202 1.75 2.99 -16.71
C TYR A 202 2.46 3.37 -18.03
N VAL A 203 3.69 3.87 -17.98
CA VAL A 203 4.50 4.19 -19.18
C VAL A 203 4.72 2.93 -20.03
N GLU A 204 5.10 1.81 -19.41
CA GLU A 204 5.28 0.53 -20.10
C GLU A 204 3.96 -0.03 -20.68
N SER A 205 2.81 0.26 -20.06
CA SER A 205 1.50 -0.09 -20.60
C SER A 205 1.08 0.80 -21.76
N GLN A 206 1.48 2.07 -21.79
CA GLN A 206 1.23 2.99 -22.90
C GLN A 206 2.10 2.62 -24.11
N GLU A 207 3.38 2.31 -23.90
CA GLU A 207 4.31 1.87 -24.94
C GLU A 207 3.83 0.59 -25.64
N ARG A 208 3.38 -0.41 -24.86
CA ARG A 208 2.78 -1.65 -25.40
C ARG A 208 1.47 -1.41 -26.16
N ALA A 209 0.71 -0.37 -25.82
CA ALA A 209 -0.52 -0.02 -26.52
C ALA A 209 -0.26 0.76 -27.82
N THR A 210 0.79 1.59 -27.87
CA THR A 210 1.25 2.24 -29.10
C THR A 210 1.92 1.27 -30.07
N GLU A 211 2.64 0.27 -29.58
CA GLU A 211 3.23 -0.79 -30.42
C GLU A 211 2.17 -1.70 -31.05
N ARG A 212 1.09 -2.05 -30.33
CA ARG A 212 -0.02 -2.80 -30.92
C ARG A 212 -0.75 -2.00 -32.00
N LYS A 213 -0.94 -0.70 -31.80
CA LYS A 213 -1.54 0.19 -32.82
C LYS A 213 -0.62 0.43 -34.02
N SER A 214 0.71 0.35 -33.87
CA SER A 214 1.64 0.48 -34.99
C SER A 214 1.81 -0.83 -35.77
N GLY A 215 1.69 -1.98 -35.11
CA GLY A 215 1.69 -3.30 -35.75
C GLY A 215 0.46 -3.54 -36.64
N ASP A 216 -0.71 -3.04 -36.25
CA ASP A 216 -1.94 -3.13 -37.04
C ASP A 216 -1.97 -2.14 -38.24
N LEU A 217 -1.01 -1.21 -38.33
CA LEU A 217 -0.88 -0.27 -39.45
C LEU A 217 0.07 -0.75 -40.56
N TRP A 218 0.72 -1.91 -40.39
CA TRP A 218 1.62 -2.54 -41.38
C TRP A 218 1.32 -4.02 -41.63
N GLY A 219 0.09 -4.46 -41.34
CA GLY A 219 -0.39 -5.81 -41.69
C GLY A 219 -1.24 -5.80 -42.96
N ASP A 220 -0.57 -5.76 -44.11
CA ASP A 220 -1.07 -6.30 -45.39
C ASP A 220 -0.70 -7.79 -45.49
#